data_AF-A0A7W2SPN1-F1
#
_entry.id   AF-A0A7W2SPN1-F1
#
_cell.length_a   1.000
_cell.length_b   1.000
_cell.length_c   1.000
_cell.angle_alpha   90.00
_cell.angle_beta   90.00
_cell.angle_gamma   90.00
#
_symmetry.space_group_name_H-M   'P 1'
#
loop_
_entity.id
_entity.type
_entity.pdbx_description
1 polymer ?
#
loop_
_entity_poly.entity_id
_entity_poly.type
_entity_poly.pdbx_seq_one_letter_code
_entity_poly.pdbx_strand_id
1 'polypeptide(L)'
;MKNIEIDEELYQHIASNTQFIGESASSILRRLINLPSQNNAEVVAAVKVELVEQIVEEVVEEPVADAKVDVNGSVFHYINREELAMQRGAVGRFLLVLAALHRVHGQRFSVACQIRGRDRLYFAASEAELVASGSSTKPRQIPESPFWVITNSNTTRKKMMLTEVSRALGYNEQDVEDIRDLL
;
A
#
# COMPACT_ATOMS: atom_id res chain seq x y z
N MET A 1 -6.28 -28.39 -7.72
CA MET A 1 -4.97 -27.72 -7.76
C MET A 1 -4.88 -26.93 -9.05
N LYS A 2 -4.31 -25.72 -9.03
CA LYS A 2 -3.99 -24.98 -10.25
C LYS A 2 -2.54 -25.29 -10.61
N ASN A 3 -2.25 -25.49 -11.90
CA ASN A 3 -0.90 -25.76 -12.39
C ASN A 3 -0.28 -24.45 -12.89
N ILE A 4 1.01 -24.26 -12.62
CA ILE A 4 1.83 -23.18 -13.14
C ILE A 4 3.08 -23.81 -13.74
N GLU A 5 3.54 -23.28 -14.87
CA GLU A 5 4.80 -23.69 -15.50
C GLU A 5 5.89 -22.69 -15.10
N ILE A 6 7.07 -23.20 -14.76
CA ILE A 6 8.25 -22.43 -14.36
C ILE A 6 9.47 -22.95 -15.12
N ASP A 7 10.49 -22.11 -15.25
CA ASP A 7 11.77 -22.49 -15.83
C ASP A 7 12.59 -23.40 -14.90
N GLU A 8 13.61 -24.05 -15.48
CA GLU A 8 14.46 -25.04 -14.79
C GLU A 8 15.28 -24.43 -13.65
N GLU A 9 15.74 -23.19 -13.79
CA GLU A 9 16.52 -22.50 -12.76
C GLU A 9 15.65 -22.20 -11.53
N LEU A 10 14.45 -21.65 -11.76
CA LEU A 10 13.47 -21.41 -10.70
C LEU A 10 13.02 -22.71 -10.02
N TYR A 11 12.82 -23.78 -10.80
CA TYR A 11 12.50 -25.09 -10.26
C TYR A 11 13.59 -25.60 -9.30
N GLN A 12 14.86 -25.52 -9.71
CA GLN A 12 16.00 -25.92 -8.88
C GLN A 12 16.10 -25.06 -7.61
N HIS A 13 15.89 -23.76 -7.72
CA HIS A 13 15.89 -22.87 -6.56
C HIS A 13 14.80 -23.26 -5.55
N ILE A 14 13.56 -23.47 -5.99
CA ILE A 14 12.46 -23.89 -5.11
C ILE A 14 12.77 -25.26 -4.49
N ALA A 15 13.24 -26.23 -5.26
CA ALA A 15 13.58 -27.56 -4.77
C ALA A 15 14.70 -27.55 -3.71
N SER A 16 15.71 -26.68 -3.88
CA SER A 16 16.82 -26.53 -2.93
C SER A 16 16.40 -26.00 -1.55
N ASN A 17 15.24 -25.33 -1.48
CA ASN A 17 14.69 -24.77 -0.25
C ASN A 17 13.75 -25.74 0.51
N THR A 18 13.74 -27.03 0.16
CA THR A 18 12.96 -28.06 0.86
C THR A 18 13.51 -28.29 2.27
N GLN A 19 12.68 -28.16 3.31
CA GLN A 19 13.13 -28.32 4.71
C GLN A 19 12.88 -29.71 5.28
N PHE A 20 11.83 -30.39 4.82
CA PHE A 20 11.47 -31.73 5.28
C PHE A 20 10.94 -32.59 4.14
N ILE A 21 11.09 -33.91 4.28
CA ILE A 21 10.67 -34.87 3.25
C ILE A 21 9.15 -34.85 3.12
N GLY A 22 8.65 -34.71 1.89
CA GLY A 22 7.21 -34.65 1.60
C GLY A 22 6.59 -33.25 1.72
N GLU A 23 7.41 -32.20 1.84
CA GLU A 23 6.93 -30.82 1.80
C GLU A 23 6.31 -30.48 0.43
N SER A 24 5.13 -29.84 0.43
CA SER A 24 4.48 -29.41 -0.82
C SER A 24 5.15 -28.18 -1.42
N ALA A 25 5.17 -28.08 -2.76
CA ALA A 25 5.69 -26.90 -3.46
C ALA A 25 5.03 -25.59 -2.98
N SER A 26 3.72 -25.62 -2.67
CA SER A 26 3.01 -24.46 -2.12
C SER A 26 3.49 -24.05 -0.73
N SER A 27 3.92 -25.00 0.11
CA SER A 27 4.49 -24.71 1.44
C SER A 27 5.84 -24.00 1.30
N ILE A 28 6.71 -24.55 0.43
CA ILE A 28 8.03 -23.97 0.15
C ILE A 28 7.88 -22.54 -0.39
N LEU A 29 6.99 -22.35 -1.37
CA LEU A 29 6.73 -21.03 -1.95
C LEU A 29 6.21 -20.05 -0.90
N ARG A 30 5.21 -20.42 -0.10
CA ARG A 30 4.67 -19.55 0.95
C ARG A 30 5.75 -19.09 1.94
N ARG A 31 6.68 -19.98 2.30
CA ARG A 31 7.83 -19.64 3.14
C ARG A 31 8.78 -18.65 2.44
N LEU A 32 9.13 -18.91 1.18
CA LEU A 32 10.06 -18.06 0.42
C LEU A 32 9.55 -16.63 0.21
N ILE A 33 8.23 -16.46 0.09
CA ILE A 33 7.59 -15.15 -0.11
C ILE A 33 6.89 -14.62 1.15
N ASN A 34 7.23 -15.13 2.34
CA ASN A 34 6.70 -14.70 3.64
C ASN A 34 5.15 -14.62 3.71
N LEU A 35 4.45 -15.54 3.05
CA LEU A 35 3.00 -15.66 3.17
C LEU A 35 2.62 -16.42 4.45
N PRO A 36 1.48 -16.07 5.09
CA PRO A 36 0.99 -16.81 6.23
C PRO A 36 0.68 -18.27 5.85
N SER A 37 1.28 -19.21 6.60
CA SER A 37 1.00 -20.65 6.51
C SER A 37 -0.34 -20.96 7.18
N GLN A 38 -1.19 -21.76 6.54
CA GLN A 38 -2.52 -22.10 7.07
C GLN A 38 -2.49 -22.88 8.40
N ASN A 39 -1.34 -23.45 8.79
CA ASN A 39 -1.16 -24.11 10.09
C ASN A 39 -0.90 -23.14 11.26
N ASN A 40 -0.70 -21.84 11.00
CA ASN A 40 -0.59 -20.81 12.04
C ASN A 40 -1.91 -20.02 12.20
N ALA A 41 -3.04 -20.60 11.79
CA ALA A 41 -4.37 -20.06 12.02
C ALA A 41 -5.14 -20.78 13.13
N GLU A 42 -4.78 -22.03 13.48
CA GLU A 42 -5.50 -22.82 14.50
C GLU A 42 -4.79 -22.91 15.85
N VAL A 43 -3.48 -22.65 15.95
CA VAL A 43 -2.74 -22.70 17.23
C VAL A 43 -2.64 -21.35 17.97
N VAL A 44 -3.02 -20.24 17.32
CA VAL A 44 -2.99 -18.89 17.91
C VAL A 44 -4.30 -18.51 18.61
N ALA A 45 -5.34 -19.35 18.49
CA ALA A 45 -6.65 -19.10 19.10
C ALA A 45 -6.79 -19.66 20.52
N ALA A 46 -5.90 -20.56 20.97
CA ALA A 46 -6.06 -21.28 22.25
C ALA A 46 -5.06 -20.90 23.36
N VAL A 47 -3.99 -20.15 23.07
CA VAL A 47 -3.01 -19.69 24.09
C VAL A 47 -3.28 -18.24 24.48
N LYS A 48 -4.56 -17.89 24.71
CA LYS A 48 -5.01 -16.51 24.95
C LYS A 48 -5.43 -16.23 26.39
N VAL A 49 -5.18 -17.12 27.37
CA VAL A 49 -5.81 -16.97 28.70
C VAL A 49 -4.87 -16.99 29.92
N GLU A 50 -3.66 -17.55 29.92
CA GLU A 50 -3.01 -17.85 31.23
C GLU A 50 -1.58 -17.34 31.50
N LEU A 51 -0.95 -16.53 30.63
CA LEU A 51 0.43 -16.06 30.90
C LEU A 51 0.54 -14.51 30.98
N VAL A 52 -0.36 -13.87 31.73
CA VAL A 52 -0.38 -12.41 31.91
C VAL A 52 0.27 -11.94 33.22
N GLU A 53 0.58 -12.81 34.18
CA GLU A 53 1.14 -12.36 35.46
C GLU A 53 2.65 -12.58 35.59
N GLN A 54 3.36 -11.46 35.39
CA GLN A 54 4.51 -11.00 36.16
C GLN A 54 5.78 -11.85 36.10
N ILE A 55 6.78 -11.39 35.33
CA ILE A 55 8.07 -10.75 35.74
C ILE A 55 8.70 -10.22 34.43
N VAL A 56 8.55 -8.98 33.94
CA VAL A 56 8.82 -7.61 34.46
C VAL A 56 10.30 -7.33 34.72
N GLU A 57 10.77 -6.23 34.10
CA GLU A 57 12.10 -5.59 34.03
C GLU A 57 13.01 -6.09 32.87
N GLU A 58 13.28 -5.33 31.81
CA GLU A 58 13.27 -3.87 31.60
C GLU A 58 12.90 -3.58 30.11
N VAL A 59 11.69 -3.11 29.73
CA VAL A 59 10.97 -1.84 30.02
C VAL A 59 11.42 -0.76 29.02
N VAL A 60 10.59 -0.05 28.23
CA VAL A 60 9.16 0.36 28.31
C VAL A 60 8.72 0.69 26.87
N GLU A 61 7.63 0.14 26.32
CA GLU A 61 6.22 0.58 26.41
C GLU A 61 5.84 1.92 25.76
N GLU A 62 4.75 1.82 24.99
CA GLU A 62 3.85 2.84 24.42
C GLU A 62 3.56 4.01 25.39
N PRO A 63 3.15 5.24 24.97
CA PRO A 63 1.76 5.45 24.51
C PRO A 63 1.50 6.62 23.53
N VAL A 64 0.31 6.56 22.94
CA VAL A 64 -0.58 7.69 22.60
C VAL A 64 -0.01 9.10 22.82
N ALA A 65 0.35 9.77 21.73
CA ALA A 65 0.17 11.22 21.53
C ALA A 65 0.95 11.64 20.29
N ASP A 66 0.27 12.40 19.43
CA ASP A 66 0.81 13.63 18.86
C ASP A 66 2.35 13.75 18.84
N ALA A 67 2.99 13.00 17.96
CA ALA A 67 4.40 13.12 17.68
C ALA A 67 4.59 13.00 16.19
N LYS A 68 4.98 14.13 15.60
CA LYS A 68 5.27 14.35 14.20
C LYS A 68 6.07 13.16 13.66
N VAL A 69 5.37 12.27 12.96
CA VAL A 69 6.00 11.23 12.15
C VAL A 69 6.99 11.99 11.26
N ASP A 70 8.23 11.54 11.21
CA ASP A 70 9.20 12.04 10.25
C ASP A 70 8.77 11.54 8.85
N VAL A 71 7.67 12.13 8.36
CA VAL A 71 6.96 11.71 7.13
C VAL A 71 7.86 11.95 5.91
N ASN A 72 8.76 12.91 6.05
CA ASN A 72 9.64 13.45 5.03
C ASN A 72 10.58 12.37 4.47
N GLY A 73 11.21 11.55 5.32
CA GLY A 73 12.14 10.51 4.87
C GLY A 73 11.47 9.29 4.23
N SER A 74 10.16 9.07 4.49
CA SER A 74 9.52 7.80 4.18
C SER A 74 9.00 7.73 2.74
N VAL A 75 8.27 8.75 2.26
CA VAL A 75 7.62 8.65 0.94
C VAL A 75 8.60 8.74 -0.22
N PHE A 76 9.59 9.63 -0.14
CA PHE A 76 10.57 9.80 -1.21
C PHE A 76 11.50 8.57 -1.35
N HIS A 77 11.66 7.76 -0.30
CA HIS A 77 12.37 6.50 -0.38
C HIS A 77 11.63 5.44 -1.21
N TYR A 78 10.29 5.47 -1.20
CA TYR A 78 9.47 4.56 -2.01
C TYR A 78 9.19 5.08 -3.42
N ILE A 79 9.54 6.34 -3.70
CA ILE A 79 9.37 6.93 -5.02
C ILE A 79 10.69 6.81 -5.79
N ASN A 80 10.76 5.82 -6.70
CA ASN A 80 11.88 5.74 -7.63
C ASN A 80 11.70 6.76 -8.76
N ARG A 81 12.61 7.75 -8.82
CA ARG A 81 12.59 8.79 -9.87
C ARG A 81 12.79 8.22 -11.27
N GLU A 82 13.53 7.13 -11.42
CA GLU A 82 13.71 6.45 -12.71
C GLU A 82 12.40 5.77 -13.15
N GLU A 83 11.72 5.10 -12.22
CA GLU A 83 10.42 4.48 -12.49
C GLU A 83 9.36 5.52 -12.88
N LEU A 84 9.34 6.66 -12.18
CA LEU A 84 8.52 7.81 -12.55
C LEU A 84 8.85 8.34 -13.95
N ALA A 85 10.13 8.44 -14.31
CA ALA A 85 10.57 8.92 -15.62
C ALA A 85 10.23 7.93 -16.75
N MET A 86 10.19 6.63 -16.46
CA MET A 86 9.77 5.60 -17.41
C MET A 86 8.26 5.64 -17.72
N GLN A 87 7.44 6.19 -16.82
CA GLN A 87 6.00 6.27 -17.05
C GLN A 87 5.64 7.25 -18.17
N ARG A 88 4.90 6.75 -19.16
CA ARG A 88 4.39 7.58 -20.25
C ARG A 88 3.19 8.40 -19.79
N GLY A 89 3.43 9.69 -19.55
CA GLY A 89 2.39 10.69 -19.30
C GLY A 89 2.07 10.95 -17.82
N ALA A 90 1.22 11.94 -17.58
CA ALA A 90 0.90 12.43 -16.23
C ALA A 90 0.08 11.43 -15.40
N VAL A 91 -0.74 10.57 -16.03
CA VAL A 91 -1.60 9.62 -15.32
C VAL A 91 -0.78 8.52 -14.65
N GLY A 92 0.22 7.96 -15.34
CA GLY A 92 1.09 6.92 -14.78
C GLY A 92 1.87 7.42 -13.57
N ARG A 93 2.48 8.60 -13.70
CA ARG A 93 3.20 9.25 -12.58
C ARG A 93 2.28 9.55 -11.40
N PHE A 94 1.08 10.05 -11.66
CA PHE A 94 0.07 10.27 -10.62
C PHE A 94 -0.30 8.99 -9.85
N LEU A 95 -0.50 7.87 -10.54
CA LEU A 95 -0.82 6.60 -9.89
C LEU A 95 0.34 6.06 -9.04
N LEU A 96 1.58 6.19 -9.51
CA LEU A 96 2.75 5.75 -8.73
C LEU A 96 2.96 6.59 -7.48
N VAL A 97 2.79 7.91 -7.56
CA VAL A 97 2.89 8.78 -6.37
C VAL A 97 1.80 8.42 -5.35
N LEU A 98 0.56 8.17 -5.78
CA LEU A 98 -0.50 7.71 -4.89
C LEU A 98 -0.21 6.33 -4.28
N ALA A 99 0.36 5.41 -5.04
CA ALA A 99 0.77 4.09 -4.55
C ALA A 99 1.86 4.22 -3.46
N ALA A 100 2.84 5.10 -3.65
CA ALA A 100 3.86 5.39 -2.64
C ALA A 100 3.24 6.00 -1.37
N LEU A 101 2.32 6.96 -1.51
CA LEU A 101 1.60 7.54 -0.37
C LEU A 101 0.79 6.48 0.40
N HIS A 102 0.11 5.58 -0.30
CA HIS A 102 -0.60 4.46 0.32
C HIS A 102 0.36 3.49 1.02
N ARG A 103 1.53 3.19 0.43
CA ARG A 103 2.52 2.29 1.02
C ARG A 103 3.07 2.79 2.36
N VAL A 104 3.28 4.11 2.50
CA VAL A 104 3.76 4.72 3.75
C VAL A 104 2.67 4.75 4.83
N HIS A 105 1.44 5.08 4.45
CA HIS A 105 0.37 5.40 5.40
C HIS A 105 -0.62 4.25 5.63
N GLY A 106 -0.61 3.22 4.78
CA GLY A 106 -1.52 2.08 4.83
C GLY A 106 -2.98 2.50 4.96
N GLN A 107 -3.63 2.09 6.06
CA GLN A 107 -5.05 2.41 6.31
C GLN A 107 -5.32 3.91 6.50
N ARG A 108 -4.33 4.72 6.93
CA ARG A 108 -4.49 6.17 7.06
C ARG A 108 -4.73 6.84 5.71
N PHE A 109 -4.37 6.21 4.60
CA PHE A 109 -4.67 6.72 3.26
C PHE A 109 -6.18 6.83 2.98
N SER A 110 -7.05 6.17 3.75
CA SER A 110 -8.50 6.29 3.63
C SER A 110 -9.01 7.74 3.75
N VAL A 111 -8.25 8.66 4.36
CA VAL A 111 -8.54 10.10 4.39
C VAL A 111 -8.67 10.69 2.98
N ALA A 112 -8.02 10.11 1.97
CA ALA A 112 -8.12 10.54 0.58
C ALA A 112 -9.56 10.46 0.05
N CYS A 113 -10.36 9.51 0.52
CA CYS A 113 -11.78 9.38 0.16
C CYS A 113 -12.66 10.53 0.66
N GLN A 114 -12.18 11.33 1.62
CA GLN A 114 -12.86 12.54 2.08
C GLN A 114 -12.70 13.69 1.08
N ILE A 115 -11.68 13.63 0.21
CA ILE A 115 -11.38 14.65 -0.78
C ILE A 115 -12.28 14.43 -2.00
N ARG A 116 -13.14 15.40 -2.26
CA ARG A 116 -14.12 15.34 -3.35
C ARG A 116 -14.21 16.66 -4.10
N GLY A 117 -14.67 16.57 -5.34
CA GLY A 117 -15.06 17.75 -6.11
C GLY A 117 -16.45 18.25 -5.71
N ARG A 118 -17.00 19.16 -6.52
CA ARG A 118 -18.35 19.68 -6.34
C ARG A 118 -19.41 18.57 -6.42
N ASP A 119 -19.40 17.83 -7.53
CA ASP A 119 -20.42 16.83 -7.84
C ASP A 119 -19.82 15.43 -8.04
N ARG A 120 -18.53 15.23 -7.74
CA ARG A 120 -17.80 14.00 -8.09
C ARG A 120 -16.88 13.57 -6.97
N LEU A 121 -16.80 12.25 -6.75
CA LEU A 121 -15.81 11.64 -5.88
C LEU A 121 -14.48 11.56 -6.62
N TYR A 122 -13.38 11.86 -5.94
CA TYR A 122 -12.04 11.69 -6.53
C TYR A 122 -11.46 10.32 -6.21
N PHE A 123 -11.66 9.86 -4.97
CA PHE A 123 -11.20 8.57 -4.48
C PHE A 123 -12.36 7.78 -3.90
N ALA A 124 -12.31 6.46 -4.02
CA ALA A 124 -13.30 5.54 -3.45
C ALA A 124 -12.68 4.17 -3.15
N ALA A 125 -13.39 3.35 -2.38
CA ALA A 125 -13.02 1.95 -2.14
C ALA A 125 -13.39 1.03 -3.31
N SER A 126 -14.23 1.50 -4.24
CA SER A 126 -14.68 0.73 -5.40
C SER A 126 -14.77 1.57 -6.66
N GLU A 127 -14.60 0.91 -7.82
CA GLU A 127 -14.82 1.54 -9.13
C GLU A 127 -16.26 2.06 -9.29
N ALA A 128 -17.23 1.28 -8.81
CA ALA A 128 -18.66 1.56 -8.96
C ALA A 128 -19.06 2.91 -8.33
N GLU A 129 -18.52 3.25 -7.16
CA GLU A 129 -18.75 4.54 -6.50
C GLU A 129 -18.26 5.72 -7.34
N LEU A 130 -17.10 5.60 -7.99
CA LEU A 130 -16.56 6.66 -8.85
C LEU A 130 -17.37 6.82 -10.12
N VAL A 131 -17.85 5.73 -10.72
CA VAL A 131 -18.73 5.78 -11.90
C VAL A 131 -20.09 6.38 -11.53
N ALA A 132 -20.65 5.99 -10.38
CA ALA A 132 -21.93 6.53 -9.89
C ALA A 132 -21.84 8.04 -9.61
N SER A 133 -20.68 8.53 -9.14
CA SER A 133 -20.46 9.95 -8.92
C SER A 133 -20.35 10.78 -10.21
N GLY A 134 -20.12 10.16 -11.37
CA GLY A 134 -20.09 10.89 -12.63
C GLY A 134 -19.77 10.05 -13.86
N SER A 135 -20.45 10.34 -14.97
CA SER A 135 -20.37 9.59 -16.23
C SER A 135 -19.02 9.65 -16.96
N SER A 136 -18.11 10.54 -16.55
CA SER A 136 -16.84 10.78 -17.24
C SER A 136 -15.66 10.85 -16.28
N THR A 137 -15.56 9.87 -15.37
CA THR A 137 -14.50 9.81 -14.34
C THR A 137 -13.29 8.97 -14.75
N LYS A 138 -13.46 8.00 -15.66
CA LYS A 138 -12.43 7.01 -16.05
C LYS A 138 -11.65 6.51 -14.83
N PRO A 139 -12.28 5.76 -13.92
CA PRO A 139 -11.61 5.26 -12.73
C PRO A 139 -10.39 4.39 -13.08
N ARG A 140 -9.37 4.44 -12.24
CA ARG A 140 -8.26 3.48 -12.23
C ARG A 140 -7.96 3.09 -10.79
N GLN A 141 -7.61 1.83 -10.58
CA GLN A 141 -7.11 1.36 -9.31
C GLN A 141 -5.70 1.92 -9.07
N ILE A 142 -5.42 2.32 -7.82
CA ILE A 142 -4.07 2.67 -7.40
C ILE A 142 -3.28 1.36 -7.23
N PRO A 143 -2.08 1.22 -7.84
CA PRO A 143 -1.26 0.01 -7.68
C PRO A 143 -1.01 -0.33 -6.20
N GLU A 144 -1.02 -1.62 -5.87
CA GLU A 144 -0.78 -2.12 -4.51
C GLU A 144 -1.72 -1.50 -3.45
N SER A 145 -2.95 -1.16 -3.86
CA SER A 145 -3.92 -0.48 -3.00
C SER A 145 -5.37 -0.91 -3.29
N PRO A 146 -6.25 -0.95 -2.27
CA PRO A 146 -7.68 -1.19 -2.47
C PRO A 146 -8.42 0.05 -2.99
N PHE A 147 -7.76 1.21 -3.07
CA PHE A 147 -8.39 2.46 -3.44
C PHE A 147 -8.39 2.69 -4.96
N TRP A 148 -9.44 3.38 -5.41
CA TRP A 148 -9.64 3.80 -6.78
C TRP A 148 -9.57 5.31 -6.88
N VAL A 149 -9.11 5.82 -8.03
CA VAL A 149 -9.03 7.25 -8.31
C VAL A 149 -9.55 7.59 -9.70
N ILE A 150 -10.16 8.76 -9.86
CA ILE A 150 -10.57 9.26 -11.18
C ILE A 150 -9.33 9.69 -11.99
N THR A 151 -9.25 9.30 -13.27
CA THR A 151 -8.11 9.68 -14.13
C THR A 151 -8.46 10.70 -15.21
N ASN A 152 -9.76 10.88 -15.48
CA ASN A 152 -10.24 11.91 -16.41
C ASN A 152 -10.23 13.30 -15.76
N SER A 153 -9.03 13.82 -15.55
CA SER A 153 -8.76 15.13 -14.95
C SER A 153 -7.54 15.76 -15.61
N ASN A 154 -7.45 17.10 -15.60
CA ASN A 154 -6.24 17.78 -16.08
C ASN A 154 -5.11 17.71 -15.03
N THR A 155 -3.90 18.07 -15.43
CA THR A 155 -2.70 18.01 -14.56
C THR A 155 -2.85 18.91 -13.33
N THR A 156 -3.41 20.11 -13.48
CA THR A 156 -3.69 21.02 -12.35
C THR A 156 -4.57 20.36 -11.29
N ARG A 157 -5.59 19.63 -11.72
CA ARG A 157 -6.49 18.92 -10.81
C ARG A 157 -5.82 17.71 -10.15
N LYS A 158 -4.97 16.99 -10.87
CA LYS A 158 -4.15 15.90 -10.28
C LYS A 158 -3.19 16.43 -9.22
N LYS A 159 -2.50 17.55 -9.51
CA LYS A 159 -1.64 18.26 -8.57
C LYS A 159 -2.41 18.68 -7.32
N MET A 160 -3.60 19.26 -7.48
CA MET A 160 -4.47 19.59 -6.34
C MET A 160 -4.88 18.36 -5.54
N MET A 161 -5.25 17.24 -6.18
CA MET A 161 -5.56 16.00 -5.46
C MET A 161 -4.36 15.52 -4.62
N LEU A 162 -3.14 15.53 -5.18
CA LEU A 162 -1.94 15.19 -4.41
C LEU A 162 -1.72 16.15 -3.25
N THR A 163 -1.88 17.45 -3.48
CA THR A 163 -1.73 18.47 -2.43
C THR A 163 -2.68 18.21 -1.26
N GLU A 164 -3.95 17.99 -1.53
CA GLU A 164 -4.96 17.73 -0.49
C GLU A 164 -4.71 16.39 0.22
N VAL A 165 -4.33 15.33 -0.51
CA VAL A 165 -3.98 14.03 0.09
C VAL A 165 -2.77 14.16 1.00
N SER A 166 -1.68 14.77 0.53
CA SER A 166 -0.47 14.95 1.32
C SER A 166 -0.73 15.82 2.55
N ARG A 167 -1.51 16.90 2.43
CA ARG A 167 -1.89 17.71 3.60
C ARG A 167 -2.71 16.91 4.61
N ALA A 168 -3.69 16.13 4.15
CA ALA A 168 -4.51 15.28 5.01
C ALA A 168 -3.70 14.18 5.71
N LEU A 169 -2.60 13.72 5.09
CA LEU A 169 -1.69 12.74 5.68
C LEU A 169 -0.67 13.35 6.67
N GLY A 170 -0.57 14.68 6.74
CA GLY A 170 0.25 15.41 7.70
C GLY A 170 1.64 15.82 7.19
N TYR A 171 1.87 15.82 5.88
CA TYR A 171 3.10 16.36 5.31
C TYR A 171 3.17 17.89 5.47
N ASN A 172 4.37 18.43 5.63
CA ASN A 172 4.59 19.87 5.67
C ASN A 172 4.45 20.48 4.26
N GLU A 173 4.31 21.81 4.17
CA GLU A 173 4.09 22.47 2.87
C GLU A 173 5.23 22.21 1.87
N GLN A 174 6.49 22.17 2.29
CA GLN A 174 7.61 21.89 1.38
C GLN A 174 7.50 20.50 0.75
N ASP A 175 7.25 19.46 1.54
CA ASP A 175 7.08 18.10 0.99
C ASP A 175 5.84 18.01 0.10
N VAL A 176 4.77 18.73 0.45
CA VAL A 176 3.57 18.80 -0.38
C VAL A 176 3.88 19.40 -1.76
N GLU A 177 4.72 20.44 -1.81
CA GLU A 177 5.20 21.02 -3.07
C GLU A 177 6.06 20.03 -3.85
N ASP A 178 7.00 19.38 -3.18
CA ASP A 178 7.92 18.41 -3.80
C ASP A 178 7.15 17.20 -4.37
N ILE A 179 6.18 16.66 -3.63
CA ILE A 179 5.30 15.57 -4.08
C ILE A 179 4.48 15.99 -5.30
N ARG A 180 3.96 17.21 -5.30
CA ARG A 180 3.19 17.80 -6.40
C ARG A 180 4.02 17.91 -7.68
N ASP A 181 5.31 18.18 -7.56
CA ASP A 181 6.21 18.43 -8.70
C ASP A 181 6.82 17.16 -9.32
N LEU A 182 6.52 15.99 -8.75
CA LEU A 182 6.75 14.69 -9.39
C LEU A 182 5.84 14.44 -10.60
N LEU A 183 4.84 15.30 -10.80
CA LEU A 183 3.77 15.20 -11.81
C LEU A 183 3.96 16.23 -12.94
#